data_AF-A0A542DWQ4-F1
#
_entry.id   AF-A0A542DWQ4-F1
#
_cell.length_a   1.000
_cell.length_b   1.000
_cell.length_c   1.000
_cell.angle_alpha   90.00
_cell.angle_beta   90.00
_cell.angle_gamma   90.00
#
_symmetry.space_group_name_H-M   'P 1'
#
loop_
_entity.id
_entity.type
_entity.pdbx_description
1 polymer ?
#
loop_
_entity_poly.entity_id
_entity_poly.type
_entity_poly.pdbx_seq_one_letter_code
_entity_poly.pdbx_strand_id
1 'polypeptide(L)'
;MDGDPGVRLTRRGALVLGGLGVAGAVGLGLGVRELGGPGAVAERVTGPADPPLPGGRPTCVAATALSTQRTLGGLPLVYDENGEPTSFRLEPRFGGRLEAWFARHRSTSGLPAVAQVWSLGTWIEGDPDGTGVAADGSVDSAGGCASWHNAGRAFDLTRLVDASGQVVVSCRYDLWSRFAGEQLTTARTRYWRTVAGLHRDFDSVLTHLWNDLHHSHVHVDDGRVGEGGSQLRTRSRAQVQAVQGMLTWVWDEPVDTGGVWDDATRAASGRVLTRIGRGGALTDGQPTWHAFLDATLKGA
;
A
#
# COMPACT_ATOMS: atom_id res chain seq x y z
N MET A 1 -39.99 -28.71 -23.53
CA MET A 1 -40.10 -27.66 -22.48
C MET A 1 -39.48 -28.30 -21.25
N ASP A 2 -38.17 -28.19 -21.12
CA ASP A 2 -37.43 -28.84 -20.03
C ASP A 2 -36.73 -27.76 -19.24
N GLY A 3 -37.17 -27.62 -17.99
CA GLY A 3 -36.71 -26.63 -17.04
C GLY A 3 -35.42 -27.08 -16.37
N ASP A 4 -34.43 -26.20 -16.39
CA ASP A 4 -33.17 -26.33 -15.66
C ASP A 4 -33.38 -25.89 -14.20
N PRO A 5 -33.11 -26.75 -13.19
CA PRO A 5 -33.27 -26.38 -11.79
C PRO A 5 -32.07 -25.56 -11.33
N GLY A 6 -32.33 -24.28 -11.06
CA GLY A 6 -31.34 -23.34 -10.54
C GLY A 6 -30.59 -23.84 -9.31
N VAL A 7 -29.27 -23.87 -9.41
CA VAL A 7 -28.35 -24.10 -8.29
C VAL A 7 -28.40 -22.88 -7.36
N ARG A 8 -29.05 -23.03 -6.22
CA ARG A 8 -28.96 -22.10 -5.09
C ARG A 8 -27.63 -22.32 -4.37
N LEU A 9 -26.66 -21.42 -4.58
CA LEU A 9 -25.47 -21.36 -3.72
C LEU A 9 -25.85 -20.77 -2.37
N THR A 10 -25.73 -21.59 -1.33
CA THR A 10 -25.99 -21.21 0.06
C THR A 10 -24.80 -20.45 0.63
N ARG A 11 -25.07 -19.31 1.27
CA ARG A 11 -24.12 -18.53 2.07
C ARG A 11 -23.69 -19.34 3.30
N ARG A 12 -22.44 -19.79 3.37
CA ARG A 12 -21.66 -19.97 4.61
C ARG A 12 -20.16 -19.93 4.34
N GLY A 13 -19.46 -19.05 5.06
CA GLY A 13 -18.10 -19.27 5.55
C GLY A 13 -16.92 -18.98 4.62
N ALA A 14 -16.32 -17.80 4.79
CA ALA A 14 -14.87 -17.63 4.66
C ALA A 14 -14.43 -16.50 5.61
N LEU A 15 -14.21 -16.87 6.87
CA LEU A 15 -13.60 -16.06 7.91
C LEU A 15 -12.32 -16.79 8.32
N VAL A 16 -11.23 -16.04 8.42
CA VAL A 16 -9.92 -16.35 9.05
C VAL A 16 -8.90 -17.18 8.27
N LEU A 17 -7.75 -16.55 7.95
CA LEU A 17 -6.39 -16.86 8.48
C LEU A 17 -5.40 -15.88 7.79
N GLY A 18 -4.87 -14.83 8.41
CA GLY A 18 -4.54 -14.63 9.83
C GLY A 18 -3.17 -15.26 10.11
N GLY A 19 -2.16 -14.42 10.33
CA GLY A 19 -0.74 -14.75 10.18
C GLY A 19 -0.18 -15.86 11.07
N LEU A 20 0.82 -16.56 10.53
CA LEU A 20 1.81 -17.32 11.29
C LEU A 20 3.18 -16.70 11.03
N GLY A 21 3.57 -15.77 11.90
CA GLY A 21 4.96 -15.35 12.09
C GLY A 21 5.50 -16.08 13.31
N VAL A 22 6.38 -17.06 13.09
CA VAL A 22 7.03 -17.84 14.16
C VAL A 22 8.01 -16.93 14.93
N ALA A 23 7.73 -16.70 16.21
CA ALA A 23 8.71 -16.17 17.17
C ALA A 23 9.48 -17.35 17.79
N GLY A 24 10.77 -17.47 17.43
CA GLY A 24 11.68 -18.45 18.01
C GLY A 24 12.23 -17.96 19.36
N ALA A 25 11.93 -18.70 20.43
CA ALA A 25 12.55 -18.52 21.74
C ALA A 25 13.87 -19.31 21.83
N VAL A 26 14.82 -18.68 22.54
CA VAL A 26 16.15 -19.20 22.92
C VAL A 26 16.02 -20.38 23.89
N GLY A 27 16.80 -21.44 23.66
CA GLY A 27 17.00 -22.54 24.61
C GLY A 27 18.27 -23.32 24.31
N LEU A 28 19.21 -23.29 25.25
CA LEU A 28 20.52 -23.97 25.27
C LEU A 28 20.43 -25.50 25.14
N GLY A 29 21.40 -26.13 24.48
CA GLY A 29 21.62 -27.58 24.57
C GLY A 29 22.65 -28.18 23.61
N LEU A 30 23.91 -28.21 24.03
CA LEU A 30 24.93 -29.26 23.84
C LEU A 30 25.14 -29.92 22.45
N GLY A 31 26.22 -29.50 21.78
CA GLY A 31 27.35 -30.33 21.31
C GLY A 31 27.13 -31.56 20.42
N VAL A 32 27.52 -31.44 19.14
CA VAL A 32 28.24 -32.50 18.39
C VAL A 32 29.26 -31.83 17.45
N ARG A 33 30.51 -32.31 17.48
CA ARG A 33 31.59 -32.02 16.52
C ARG A 33 31.53 -33.00 15.35
N GLU A 34 31.81 -32.51 14.14
CA GLU A 34 32.66 -33.07 13.06
C GLU A 34 32.19 -32.45 11.71
N LEU A 35 32.99 -31.70 10.94
CA LEU A 35 34.13 -31.98 10.05
C LEU A 35 33.77 -31.61 8.58
N GLY A 36 34.42 -30.58 8.05
CA GLY A 36 35.00 -30.56 6.69
C GLY A 36 34.11 -30.40 5.44
N GLY A 37 34.17 -29.22 4.80
CA GLY A 37 33.89 -29.04 3.36
C GLY A 37 33.54 -27.60 2.96
N PRO A 38 34.23 -26.96 1.99
CA PRO A 38 34.01 -25.56 1.64
C PRO A 38 32.83 -25.44 0.66
N GLY A 39 31.63 -25.25 1.19
CA GLY A 39 30.47 -24.81 0.42
C GLY A 39 30.26 -23.32 0.67
N ALA A 40 30.35 -22.51 -0.39
CA ALA A 40 30.07 -21.08 -0.34
C ALA A 40 28.68 -20.83 0.25
N VAL A 41 28.65 -20.31 1.48
CA VAL A 41 27.43 -19.84 2.12
C VAL A 41 27.16 -18.46 1.53
N ALA A 42 26.13 -18.37 0.68
CA ALA A 42 25.58 -17.08 0.29
C ALA A 42 25.11 -16.37 1.57
N GLU A 43 25.84 -15.33 1.94
CA GLU A 43 25.54 -14.48 3.09
C GLU A 43 24.17 -13.84 2.84
N ARG A 44 23.15 -14.38 3.52
CA ARG A 44 21.81 -13.80 3.50
C ARG A 44 21.90 -12.53 4.34
N VAL A 45 22.19 -11.41 3.69
CA VAL A 45 22.14 -10.09 4.31
C VAL A 45 20.70 -9.86 4.77
N THR A 46 20.44 -10.10 6.05
CA THR A 46 19.25 -9.59 6.72
C THR A 46 19.39 -8.08 6.70
N GLY A 47 18.64 -7.43 5.80
CA GLY A 47 18.63 -5.98 5.68
C GLY A 47 18.37 -5.33 7.05
N PRO A 48 18.98 -4.17 7.34
CA PRO A 48 18.80 -3.50 8.61
C PRO A 48 17.34 -3.11 8.81
N ALA A 49 16.84 -3.28 10.04
CA ALA A 49 15.55 -2.76 10.47
C ALA A 49 15.49 -1.24 10.20
N ASP A 50 14.31 -0.75 9.81
CA ASP A 50 14.07 0.66 9.55
C ASP A 50 14.53 1.51 10.76
N PRO A 51 15.30 2.61 10.55
CA PRO A 51 15.63 3.51 11.63
C PRO A 51 14.35 4.11 12.24
N PRO A 52 14.28 4.35 13.57
CA PRO A 52 13.13 4.99 14.18
C PRO A 52 12.96 6.41 13.61
N LEU A 53 11.78 6.66 13.05
CA LEU A 53 11.42 7.91 12.39
C LEU A 53 10.76 8.88 13.40
N PRO A 54 10.76 10.20 13.15
CA PRO A 54 9.98 11.16 13.92
C PRO A 54 8.50 10.97 13.61
N GLY A 55 7.90 9.96 14.23
CA GLY A 55 6.50 9.58 14.09
C GLY A 55 6.10 8.83 15.34
N GLY A 56 4.99 9.23 15.96
CA GLY A 56 4.47 8.53 17.13
C GLY A 56 4.18 7.06 16.81
N ARG A 57 4.10 6.22 17.84
CA ARG A 57 3.46 4.91 17.67
C ARG A 57 1.96 5.12 17.41
N PRO A 58 1.30 4.25 16.66
CA PRO A 58 -0.16 4.27 16.62
C PRO A 58 -0.73 4.15 18.04
N THR A 59 -1.86 4.79 18.25
CA THR A 59 -2.61 4.82 19.51
C THR A 59 -4.06 4.52 19.21
N CYS A 60 -4.75 3.84 20.13
CA CYS A 60 -6.17 3.58 19.95
C CYS A 60 -6.93 4.90 20.04
N VAL A 61 -7.75 5.16 19.04
CA VAL A 61 -8.65 6.30 19.02
C VAL A 61 -10.06 5.76 19.02
N ALA A 62 -10.87 6.21 19.98
CA ALA A 62 -12.28 5.85 20.05
C ALA A 62 -13.02 6.36 18.81
N ALA A 63 -14.02 5.60 18.35
CA ALA A 63 -14.82 5.96 17.18
C ALA A 63 -15.43 7.37 17.26
N THR A 64 -15.77 7.82 18.47
CA THR A 64 -16.37 9.15 18.75
C THR A 64 -15.41 10.31 18.55
N ALA A 65 -14.11 10.07 18.51
CA ALA A 65 -13.09 11.09 18.25
C ALA A 65 -12.73 11.21 16.76
N LEU A 66 -13.34 10.39 15.90
CA LEU A 66 -13.07 10.35 14.46
C LEU A 66 -14.18 11.02 13.65
N SER A 67 -13.80 11.60 12.52
CA SER A 67 -14.74 12.13 11.54
C SER A 67 -15.29 11.01 10.68
N THR A 68 -16.61 11.01 10.48
CA THR A 68 -17.26 10.10 9.54
C THR A 68 -17.28 10.72 8.14
N GLN A 69 -16.69 10.04 7.18
CA GLN A 69 -16.63 10.45 5.78
C GLN A 69 -17.40 9.47 4.91
N ARG A 70 -18.24 10.00 4.01
CA ARG A 70 -18.99 9.21 3.00
C ARG A 70 -18.45 9.39 1.60
N THR A 71 -17.55 10.35 1.43
CA THR A 71 -17.02 10.75 0.14
C THR A 71 -15.53 11.04 0.25
N LEU A 72 -14.84 10.90 -0.87
CA LEU A 72 -13.48 11.40 -1.08
C LEU A 72 -13.48 12.23 -2.38
N GLY A 73 -13.08 13.50 -2.31
CA GLY A 73 -13.17 14.46 -3.41
C GLY A 73 -14.57 14.63 -3.96
N GLY A 74 -15.57 14.54 -3.07
CA GLY A 74 -17.00 14.58 -3.40
C GLY A 74 -17.55 13.31 -4.06
N LEU A 75 -16.75 12.26 -4.26
CA LEU A 75 -17.19 10.99 -4.83
C LEU A 75 -17.54 9.99 -3.73
N PRO A 76 -18.58 9.17 -3.88
CA PRO A 76 -18.96 8.16 -2.89
C PRO A 76 -17.83 7.17 -2.58
N LEU A 77 -17.71 6.85 -1.29
CA LEU A 77 -16.89 5.76 -0.78
C LEU A 77 -17.71 4.46 -0.76
N VAL A 78 -17.12 3.38 -1.27
CA VAL A 78 -17.74 2.06 -1.39
C VAL A 78 -16.88 1.02 -0.68
N TYR A 79 -17.49 0.15 0.10
CA TYR A 79 -16.78 -0.96 0.74
C TYR A 79 -16.60 -2.12 -0.25
N ASP A 80 -15.36 -2.53 -0.49
CA ASP A 80 -15.02 -3.40 -1.62
C ASP A 80 -15.61 -4.82 -1.49
N GLU A 81 -15.79 -5.33 -0.28
CA GLU A 81 -16.25 -6.71 -0.06
C GLU A 81 -17.73 -6.92 -0.39
N ASN A 82 -18.58 -5.93 -0.10
CA ASN A 82 -20.02 -6.03 -0.32
C ASN A 82 -20.53 -5.12 -1.44
N GLY A 83 -19.71 -4.19 -1.93
CA GLY A 83 -20.09 -3.24 -2.99
C GLY A 83 -21.04 -2.15 -2.53
N GLU A 84 -21.24 -1.98 -1.21
CA GLU A 84 -22.20 -1.02 -0.67
C GLU A 84 -21.55 0.34 -0.36
N PRO A 85 -22.21 1.46 -0.71
CA PRO A 85 -21.82 2.79 -0.24
C PRO A 85 -21.69 2.80 1.28
N THR A 86 -20.52 3.20 1.78
CA THR A 86 -20.16 3.04 3.18
C THR A 86 -19.57 4.32 3.75
N SER A 87 -19.82 4.57 5.04
CA SER A 87 -19.17 5.65 5.76
C SER A 87 -17.93 5.12 6.47
N PHE A 88 -16.80 5.79 6.29
CA PHE A 88 -15.52 5.46 6.89
C PHE A 88 -15.17 6.44 7.99
N ARG A 89 -14.43 5.99 9.02
CA ARG A 89 -14.01 6.84 10.14
C ARG A 89 -12.53 7.17 10.00
N LEU A 90 -12.21 8.45 10.02
CA LEU A 90 -10.88 8.96 9.74
C LEU A 90 -10.53 10.04 10.76
N GLU A 91 -9.26 10.08 11.15
CA GLU A 91 -8.71 11.22 11.87
C GLU A 91 -8.80 12.45 10.92
N PRO A 92 -9.28 13.62 11.40
CA PRO A 92 -9.56 14.76 10.53
C PRO A 92 -8.40 15.23 9.64
N ARG A 93 -7.17 15.31 10.18
CA ARG A 93 -6.00 15.76 9.42
C ARG A 93 -5.61 14.74 8.34
N PHE A 94 -5.60 13.46 8.68
CA PHE A 94 -5.35 12.39 7.73
C PHE A 94 -6.40 12.38 6.60
N GLY A 95 -7.68 12.52 6.95
CA GLY A 95 -8.77 12.67 5.99
C GLY A 95 -8.57 13.88 5.05
N GLY A 96 -8.17 15.03 5.58
CA GLY A 96 -7.84 16.20 4.76
C GLY A 96 -6.65 15.98 3.82
N ARG A 97 -5.65 15.18 4.22
CA ARG A 97 -4.53 14.80 3.36
C ARG A 97 -4.96 13.86 2.24
N LEU A 98 -5.84 12.89 2.53
CA LEU A 98 -6.44 12.02 1.50
C LEU A 98 -7.23 12.84 0.47
N GLU A 99 -8.01 13.82 0.93
CA GLU A 99 -8.76 14.74 0.05
C GLU A 99 -7.80 15.51 -0.89
N ALA A 100 -6.73 16.07 -0.34
CA ALA A 100 -5.72 16.80 -1.12
C ALA A 100 -5.01 15.89 -2.14
N TRP A 101 -4.64 14.67 -1.73
CA TRP A 101 -4.08 13.66 -2.63
C TRP A 101 -5.05 13.36 -3.78
N PHE A 102 -6.33 13.08 -3.47
CA PHE A 102 -7.27 12.66 -4.48
C PHE A 102 -7.58 13.78 -5.48
N ALA A 103 -7.67 15.03 -5.02
CA ALA A 103 -7.78 16.20 -5.88
C ALA A 103 -6.57 16.33 -6.83
N ARG A 104 -5.35 16.12 -6.34
CA ARG A 104 -4.13 16.08 -7.18
C ARG A 104 -4.18 14.93 -8.17
N HIS A 105 -4.52 13.73 -7.73
CA HIS A 105 -4.61 12.54 -8.58
C HIS A 105 -5.56 12.77 -9.76
N ARG A 106 -6.75 13.33 -9.51
CA ARG A 106 -7.73 13.62 -10.56
C ARG A 106 -7.28 14.70 -11.53
N SER A 107 -6.63 15.76 -11.04
CA SER A 107 -6.17 16.88 -11.88
C SER A 107 -4.90 16.56 -12.67
N THR A 108 -4.06 15.67 -12.18
CA THR A 108 -2.71 15.45 -12.71
C THR A 108 -2.61 14.16 -13.53
N SER A 109 -3.36 13.11 -13.18
CA SER A 109 -3.16 11.80 -13.79
C SER A 109 -3.54 11.76 -15.27
N GLY A 110 -4.53 12.53 -15.73
CA GLY A 110 -5.06 12.36 -17.10
C GLY A 110 -5.72 11.00 -17.33
N LEU A 111 -6.04 10.25 -16.27
CA LEU A 111 -6.83 9.02 -16.35
C LEU A 111 -8.30 9.34 -16.61
N PRO A 112 -9.09 8.36 -17.10
CA PRO A 112 -10.54 8.50 -17.22
C PRO A 112 -11.21 9.01 -15.95
N ALA A 113 -12.30 9.75 -16.11
CA ALA A 113 -13.03 10.33 -14.99
C ALA A 113 -13.57 9.24 -14.04
N VAL A 114 -13.26 9.40 -12.76
CA VAL A 114 -13.71 8.52 -11.68
C VAL A 114 -15.02 9.06 -11.10
N ALA A 115 -15.93 8.15 -10.74
CA ALA A 115 -17.20 8.43 -10.08
C ALA A 115 -17.31 7.78 -8.68
N GLN A 116 -16.49 6.79 -8.35
CA GLN A 116 -16.51 6.12 -7.04
C GLN A 116 -15.09 5.74 -6.58
N VAL A 117 -14.88 5.74 -5.26
CA VAL A 117 -13.65 5.31 -4.62
C VAL A 117 -13.95 4.09 -3.75
N TRP A 118 -13.29 2.97 -4.03
CA TRP A 118 -13.53 1.70 -3.35
C TRP A 118 -12.40 1.42 -2.35
N SER A 119 -12.76 0.89 -1.19
CA SER A 119 -11.83 0.66 -0.08
C SER A 119 -12.17 -0.58 0.75
N LEU A 120 -11.13 -1.19 1.37
CA LEU A 120 -11.28 -2.21 2.41
C LEU A 120 -11.39 -1.63 3.83
N GLY A 121 -11.31 -0.31 4.00
CA GLY A 121 -11.47 0.29 5.32
C GLY A 121 -10.43 1.33 5.68
N THR A 122 -10.61 1.87 6.89
CA THR A 122 -9.86 3.02 7.41
C THR A 122 -9.57 2.90 8.89
N TRP A 123 -10.58 2.58 9.69
CA TRP A 123 -10.47 2.41 11.12
C TRP A 123 -11.06 1.08 11.54
N ILE A 124 -10.33 0.40 12.42
CA ILE A 124 -10.80 -0.75 13.18
C ILE A 124 -10.62 -0.43 14.66
N GLU A 125 -11.56 -0.88 15.47
CA GLU A 125 -11.46 -0.71 16.91
C GLU A 125 -10.21 -1.45 17.41
N GLY A 126 -9.36 -0.73 18.13
CA GLY A 126 -8.20 -1.34 18.78
C GLY A 126 -8.57 -1.85 20.17
N ASP A 127 -7.73 -2.73 20.71
CA ASP A 127 -7.84 -3.23 22.07
C ASP A 127 -6.81 -2.53 22.97
N PRO A 128 -7.17 -1.42 23.64
CA PRO A 128 -6.22 -0.64 24.44
C PRO A 128 -5.70 -1.41 25.66
N ASP A 129 -6.44 -2.41 26.13
CA ASP A 129 -6.08 -3.24 27.28
C ASP A 129 -5.20 -4.44 26.87
N GLY A 130 -4.97 -4.64 25.56
CA GLY A 130 -4.08 -5.67 25.03
C GLY A 130 -4.56 -7.10 25.34
N THR A 131 -5.86 -7.28 25.56
CA THR A 131 -6.48 -8.58 25.83
C THR A 131 -6.45 -9.52 24.62
N GLY A 132 -6.19 -8.99 23.42
CA GLY A 132 -6.23 -9.70 22.15
C GLY A 132 -7.66 -9.92 21.64
N VAL A 133 -8.65 -9.22 22.21
CA VAL A 133 -10.06 -9.38 21.91
C VAL A 133 -10.66 -8.00 21.69
N ALA A 134 -11.06 -7.69 20.45
CA ALA A 134 -11.80 -6.48 20.15
C ALA A 134 -13.16 -6.49 20.87
N ALA A 135 -13.79 -5.32 21.02
CA ALA A 135 -15.07 -5.19 21.75
C ALA A 135 -16.22 -6.02 21.12
N ASP A 136 -16.11 -6.41 19.85
CA ASP A 136 -17.05 -7.29 19.15
C ASP A 136 -16.74 -8.79 19.26
N GLY A 137 -15.70 -9.15 20.02
CA GLY A 137 -15.25 -10.53 20.20
C GLY A 137 -14.34 -11.06 19.09
N SER A 138 -13.97 -10.24 18.10
CA SER A 138 -12.96 -10.63 17.11
C SER A 138 -11.57 -10.68 17.76
N VAL A 139 -10.81 -11.73 17.45
CA VAL A 139 -9.43 -11.88 17.91
C VAL A 139 -8.55 -11.06 16.98
N ASP A 140 -8.16 -9.86 17.40
CA ASP A 140 -7.11 -9.14 16.70
C ASP A 140 -5.79 -9.87 16.96
N SER A 141 -5.13 -10.31 15.90
CA SER A 141 -3.85 -11.01 15.96
C SER A 141 -2.72 -10.09 16.46
N ALA A 142 -2.98 -8.78 16.54
CA ALA A 142 -2.11 -7.78 17.12
C ALA A 142 -2.82 -7.10 18.30
N GLY A 143 -3.02 -7.82 19.41
CA GLY A 143 -3.51 -7.20 20.65
C GLY A 143 -2.78 -5.88 20.92
N GLY A 144 -3.55 -4.80 21.18
CA GLY A 144 -3.01 -3.45 21.32
C GLY A 144 -3.26 -2.53 20.11
N CYS A 145 -2.83 -1.28 20.25
CA CYS A 145 -3.01 -0.23 19.25
C CYS A 145 -1.85 -0.19 18.25
N ALA A 146 -1.48 -1.34 17.67
CA ALA A 146 -0.26 -1.48 16.87
C ALA A 146 -0.40 -1.07 15.40
N SER A 147 -1.63 -0.85 14.92
CA SER A 147 -1.93 -0.47 13.54
C SER A 147 -2.37 1.00 13.43
N TRP A 148 -1.98 1.67 12.34
CA TRP A 148 -2.49 3.00 12.03
C TRP A 148 -3.99 3.03 11.77
N HIS A 149 -4.61 1.89 11.46
CA HIS A 149 -6.06 1.75 11.45
C HIS A 149 -6.67 1.99 12.84
N ASN A 150 -6.03 1.58 13.93
CA ASN A 150 -6.55 1.84 15.29
C ASN A 150 -6.55 3.33 15.65
N ALA A 151 -5.71 4.12 14.97
CA ALA A 151 -5.63 5.58 15.12
C ALA A 151 -6.55 6.33 14.15
N GLY A 152 -7.23 5.64 13.23
CA GLY A 152 -8.01 6.26 12.15
C GLY A 152 -7.13 6.99 11.12
N ARG A 153 -5.85 6.62 11.03
CA ARG A 153 -4.81 7.28 10.22
C ARG A 153 -4.28 6.36 9.11
N ALA A 154 -5.11 5.43 8.66
CA ALA A 154 -4.83 4.53 7.56
C ALA A 154 -6.02 4.42 6.61
N PHE A 155 -5.76 4.07 5.36
CA PHE A 155 -6.76 3.87 4.31
C PHE A 155 -6.30 2.78 3.34
N ASP A 156 -7.17 1.83 3.04
CA ASP A 156 -6.87 0.73 2.11
C ASP A 156 -7.59 0.96 0.79
N LEU A 157 -6.88 1.49 -0.22
CA LEU A 157 -7.44 1.76 -1.54
C LEU A 157 -7.52 0.47 -2.37
N THR A 158 -8.69 0.15 -2.90
CA THR A 158 -8.88 -1.05 -3.73
C THR A 158 -9.11 -0.72 -5.19
N ARG A 159 -9.97 0.26 -5.51
CA ARG A 159 -10.33 0.59 -6.90
C ARG A 159 -10.76 2.04 -7.04
N LEU A 160 -10.56 2.56 -8.24
CA LEU A 160 -11.22 3.77 -8.73
C LEU A 160 -12.13 3.35 -9.90
N VAL A 161 -13.41 3.72 -9.83
CA VAL A 161 -14.45 3.25 -10.76
C VAL A 161 -15.13 4.43 -11.42
N ASP A 162 -15.40 4.35 -12.73
CA ASP A 162 -16.09 5.40 -13.48
C ASP A 162 -17.63 5.35 -13.32
N ALA A 163 -18.32 6.30 -13.96
CA ALA A 163 -19.78 6.41 -13.87
C ALA A 163 -20.53 5.23 -14.51
N SER A 164 -19.87 4.44 -15.37
CA SER A 164 -20.44 3.24 -16.00
C SER A 164 -20.23 1.97 -15.18
N GLY A 165 -19.50 2.06 -14.06
CA GLY A 165 -19.11 0.93 -13.24
C GLY A 165 -17.82 0.23 -13.72
N GLN A 166 -17.11 0.79 -14.70
CA GLN A 166 -15.85 0.23 -15.18
C GLN A 166 -14.70 0.63 -14.26
N VAL A 167 -13.78 -0.31 -14.02
CA VAL A 167 -12.60 -0.08 -13.18
C VAL A 167 -11.58 0.75 -13.95
N VAL A 168 -11.37 1.99 -13.51
CA VAL A 168 -10.34 2.89 -14.04
C VAL A 168 -8.97 2.46 -13.52
N VAL A 169 -8.87 2.25 -12.20
CA VAL A 169 -7.66 1.78 -11.51
C VAL A 169 -8.02 0.61 -10.62
N SER A 170 -7.26 -0.48 -10.70
CA SER A 170 -7.37 -1.62 -9.78
C SER A 170 -6.11 -1.70 -8.92
N CYS A 171 -6.26 -1.53 -7.61
CA CYS A 171 -5.25 -1.81 -6.59
C CYS A 171 -5.27 -3.28 -6.13
N ARG A 172 -6.09 -4.12 -6.77
CA ARG A 172 -6.28 -5.55 -6.49
C ARG A 172 -5.33 -6.44 -7.29
N TYR A 173 -4.08 -6.57 -6.85
CA TYR A 173 -3.10 -7.46 -7.49
C TYR A 173 -3.59 -8.91 -7.57
N ASP A 174 -4.27 -9.39 -6.54
CA ASP A 174 -4.93 -10.70 -6.50
C ASP A 174 -5.93 -10.95 -7.66
N LEU A 175 -6.43 -9.88 -8.28
CA LEU A 175 -7.25 -9.92 -9.48
C LEU A 175 -6.40 -9.74 -10.75
N TRP A 176 -5.67 -8.64 -10.87
CA TRP A 176 -5.00 -8.30 -12.13
C TRP A 176 -3.73 -9.12 -12.40
N SER A 177 -3.18 -9.85 -11.41
CA SER A 177 -2.09 -10.82 -11.59
C SER A 177 -2.41 -11.91 -12.62
N ARG A 178 -3.69 -12.14 -12.91
CA ARG A 178 -4.18 -13.12 -13.90
C ARG A 178 -4.42 -12.51 -15.27
N PHE A 179 -4.32 -11.19 -15.41
CA PHE A 179 -4.46 -10.52 -16.71
C PHE A 179 -3.26 -10.82 -17.60
N ALA A 180 -3.42 -10.64 -18.91
CA ALA A 180 -2.36 -10.79 -19.90
C ALA A 180 -2.40 -9.68 -20.96
N GLY A 181 -1.32 -9.55 -21.72
CA GLY A 181 -1.21 -8.60 -22.84
C GLY A 181 -1.48 -7.15 -22.43
N GLU A 182 -2.19 -6.42 -23.28
CA GLU A 182 -2.50 -4.99 -23.08
C GLU A 182 -3.30 -4.73 -21.79
N GLN A 183 -4.15 -5.67 -21.37
CA GLN A 183 -4.92 -5.55 -20.14
C GLN A 183 -4.01 -5.52 -18.91
N LEU A 184 -2.99 -6.39 -18.87
CA LEU A 184 -2.01 -6.43 -17.79
C LEU A 184 -1.15 -5.16 -17.78
N THR A 185 -0.67 -4.74 -18.95
CA THR A 185 0.10 -3.50 -19.09
C THR A 185 -0.69 -2.31 -18.57
N THR A 186 -1.94 -2.17 -19.03
CA THR A 186 -2.83 -1.08 -18.59
C THR A 186 -3.06 -1.11 -17.08
N ALA A 187 -3.38 -2.28 -16.51
CA ALA A 187 -3.62 -2.42 -15.08
C ALA A 187 -2.37 -2.03 -14.25
N ARG A 188 -1.19 -2.54 -14.64
CA ARG A 188 0.08 -2.24 -13.96
C ARG A 188 0.47 -0.78 -14.06
N THR A 189 0.44 -0.20 -15.25
CA THR A 189 0.79 1.20 -15.45
C THR A 189 -0.14 2.09 -14.63
N ARG A 190 -1.46 1.88 -14.65
CA ARG A 190 -2.40 2.67 -13.85
C ARG A 190 -2.24 2.47 -12.34
N TYR A 191 -1.94 1.24 -11.90
CA TYR A 191 -1.59 0.94 -10.51
C TYR A 191 -0.41 1.78 -10.04
N TRP A 192 0.71 1.71 -10.75
CA TRP A 192 1.95 2.38 -10.33
C TRP A 192 1.91 3.90 -10.46
N ARG A 193 1.14 4.42 -11.41
CA ARG A 193 0.82 5.86 -11.48
C ARG A 193 0.01 6.33 -10.27
N THR A 194 -0.94 5.51 -9.81
CA THR A 194 -1.73 5.80 -8.60
C THR A 194 -0.87 5.74 -7.34
N VAL A 195 -0.01 4.73 -7.23
CA VAL A 195 0.99 4.63 -6.14
C VAL A 195 1.93 5.83 -6.14
N ALA A 196 2.35 6.33 -7.32
CA ALA A 196 3.19 7.53 -7.39
C ALA A 196 2.48 8.77 -6.83
N GLY A 197 1.19 8.92 -7.16
CA GLY A 197 0.35 9.94 -6.54
C GLY A 197 0.28 9.79 -5.02
N LEU A 198 0.06 8.58 -4.50
CA LEU A 198 0.01 8.35 -3.04
C LEU A 198 1.34 8.70 -2.39
N HIS A 199 2.45 8.23 -2.97
CA HIS A 199 3.78 8.54 -2.46
C HIS A 199 4.13 10.03 -2.53
N ARG A 200 3.39 10.87 -3.26
CA ARG A 200 3.60 12.32 -3.30
C ARG A 200 3.19 13.02 -2.02
N ASP A 201 2.17 12.47 -1.36
CA ASP A 201 1.55 13.06 -0.17
C ASP A 201 1.78 12.18 1.08
N PHE A 202 2.21 10.92 0.91
CA PHE A 202 2.43 9.93 1.98
C PHE A 202 3.79 9.22 1.90
N ASP A 203 4.42 8.97 3.06
CA ASP A 203 5.68 8.22 3.16
C ASP A 203 5.43 6.71 3.26
N SER A 204 4.40 6.29 3.99
CA SER A 204 4.02 4.90 4.15
C SER A 204 2.95 4.54 3.11
N VAL A 205 3.38 3.93 2.01
CA VAL A 205 2.48 3.35 1.02
C VAL A 205 2.93 1.90 0.80
N LEU A 206 2.10 0.95 1.20
CA LEU A 206 2.42 -0.48 1.09
C LEU A 206 1.65 -1.06 -0.10
N THR A 207 2.40 -1.73 -0.97
CA THR A 207 1.90 -2.29 -2.23
C THR A 207 1.91 -3.81 -2.17
N HIS A 208 1.44 -4.47 -3.23
CA HIS A 208 1.51 -5.92 -3.35
C HIS A 208 2.95 -6.48 -3.28
N LEU A 209 3.99 -5.65 -3.47
CA LEU A 209 5.39 -6.08 -3.30
C LEU A 209 5.82 -6.18 -1.83
N TRP A 210 5.05 -5.63 -0.90
CA TRP A 210 5.40 -5.63 0.52
C TRP A 210 5.30 -7.04 1.11
N ASN A 211 4.10 -7.63 1.02
CA ASN A 211 3.75 -8.99 1.39
C ASN A 211 2.34 -9.36 0.89
N ASP A 212 1.93 -10.61 1.10
CA ASP A 212 0.65 -11.16 0.63
C ASP A 212 -0.59 -10.44 1.19
N LEU A 213 -0.50 -9.84 2.38
CA LEU A 213 -1.63 -9.10 2.97
C LEU A 213 -2.03 -7.87 2.14
N HIS A 214 -1.12 -7.36 1.31
CA HIS A 214 -1.34 -6.19 0.46
C HIS A 214 -1.62 -6.57 -1.00
N HIS A 215 -1.93 -7.85 -1.28
CA HIS A 215 -2.35 -8.24 -2.62
C HIS A 215 -3.74 -7.71 -3.00
N SER A 216 -4.58 -7.39 -2.00
CA SER A 216 -5.97 -6.94 -2.20
C SER A 216 -6.16 -5.42 -2.10
N HIS A 217 -5.11 -4.62 -1.89
CA HIS A 217 -5.24 -3.17 -1.78
C HIS A 217 -3.86 -2.49 -1.84
N VAL A 218 -3.86 -1.16 -1.92
CA VAL A 218 -2.72 -0.33 -1.52
C VAL A 218 -3.05 0.29 -0.17
N HIS A 219 -2.25 -0.02 0.84
CA HIS A 219 -2.37 0.59 2.16
C HIS A 219 -1.63 1.92 2.19
N VAL A 220 -2.23 2.94 2.82
CA VAL A 220 -1.58 4.23 3.05
C VAL A 220 -1.81 4.71 4.47
N ASP A 221 -0.75 5.21 5.10
CA ASP A 221 -0.79 5.89 6.41
C ASP A 221 0.10 7.14 6.42
N ASP A 222 -0.15 8.04 7.37
CA ASP A 222 0.65 9.26 7.56
C ASP A 222 1.52 9.22 8.82
N GLY A 223 1.82 8.02 9.33
CA GLY A 223 2.55 7.81 10.57
C GLY A 223 3.96 8.40 10.60
N ARG A 224 4.54 8.63 9.43
CA ARG A 224 5.95 9.04 9.22
C ARG A 224 6.09 10.37 8.47
N VAL A 225 4.99 10.99 8.09
CA VAL A 225 4.97 12.14 7.18
C VAL A 225 5.04 13.45 7.97
N GLY A 226 6.04 14.27 7.66
CA GLY A 226 6.14 15.63 8.18
C GLY A 226 5.21 16.62 7.47
N GLU A 227 5.24 17.89 7.88
CA GLU A 227 4.41 18.95 7.29
C GLU A 227 4.71 19.21 5.80
N GLY A 228 5.92 18.89 5.32
CA GLY A 228 6.35 19.13 3.94
C GLY A 228 5.92 18.07 2.91
N GLY A 229 5.29 16.96 3.31
CA GLY A 229 5.06 15.81 2.43
C GLY A 229 6.20 14.79 2.47
N SER A 230 6.25 13.89 1.50
CA SER A 230 7.19 12.76 1.51
C SER A 230 8.56 13.14 0.94
N GLN A 231 9.56 12.32 1.24
CA GLN A 231 10.85 12.34 0.56
C GLN A 231 11.38 10.92 0.44
N LEU A 232 12.15 10.63 -0.60
CA LEU A 232 12.78 9.32 -0.73
C LEU A 232 13.74 9.08 0.44
N ARG A 233 13.50 7.99 1.16
CA ARG A 233 14.41 7.39 2.13
C ARG A 233 14.86 6.07 1.54
N THR A 234 16.11 6.00 1.10
CA THR A 234 16.67 4.79 0.44
C THR A 234 16.73 3.55 1.33
N ARG A 235 16.56 3.73 2.66
CA ARG A 235 16.42 2.64 3.63
C ARG A 235 14.97 2.14 3.77
N SER A 236 13.97 2.88 3.30
CA SER A 236 12.58 2.44 3.32
C SER A 236 12.34 1.45 2.20
N ARG A 237 12.23 0.17 2.55
CA ARG A 237 11.92 -0.89 1.57
C ARG A 237 10.67 -0.58 0.76
N ALA A 238 9.60 -0.08 1.41
CA ALA A 238 8.35 0.25 0.72
C ALA A 238 8.52 1.32 -0.36
N GLN A 239 9.22 2.42 -0.05
CA GLN A 239 9.49 3.48 -1.03
C GLN A 239 10.39 3.00 -2.16
N VAL A 240 11.42 2.20 -1.85
CA VAL A 240 12.32 1.65 -2.87
C VAL A 240 11.59 0.70 -3.80
N GLN A 241 10.77 -0.22 -3.27
CA GLN A 241 9.92 -1.10 -4.08
C GLN A 241 8.99 -0.29 -4.98
N ALA A 242 8.46 0.83 -4.48
CA ALA A 242 7.61 1.70 -5.26
C ALA A 242 8.36 2.37 -6.40
N VAL A 243 9.58 2.89 -6.17
CA VAL A 243 10.44 3.40 -7.24
C VAL A 243 10.73 2.33 -8.28
N GLN A 244 11.16 1.15 -7.86
CA GLN A 244 11.48 0.03 -8.75
C GLN A 244 10.27 -0.40 -9.60
N GLY A 245 9.08 -0.39 -9.00
CA GLY A 245 7.85 -0.67 -9.73
C GLY A 245 7.50 0.42 -10.74
N MET A 246 7.61 1.69 -10.36
CA MET A 246 7.39 2.81 -11.29
C MET A 246 8.37 2.77 -12.45
N LEU A 247 9.66 2.53 -12.18
CA LEU A 247 10.69 2.39 -13.20
C LEU A 247 10.33 1.26 -14.18
N THR A 248 10.00 0.08 -13.65
CA THR A 248 9.76 -1.11 -14.48
C THR A 248 8.47 -1.03 -15.30
N TRP A 249 7.38 -0.51 -14.72
CA TRP A 249 6.04 -0.65 -15.32
C TRP A 249 5.40 0.66 -15.79
N VAL A 250 6.04 1.80 -15.53
CA VAL A 250 5.61 3.10 -16.08
C VAL A 250 6.67 3.65 -17.04
N TRP A 251 7.95 3.50 -16.70
CA TRP A 251 9.05 4.08 -17.47
C TRP A 251 9.79 3.11 -18.39
N ASP A 252 9.41 1.83 -18.40
CA ASP A 252 10.07 0.75 -19.14
C ASP A 252 11.58 0.64 -18.86
N GLU A 253 11.97 0.92 -17.61
CA GLU A 253 13.34 0.83 -17.10
C GLU A 253 13.44 -0.38 -16.16
N PRO A 254 13.76 -1.59 -16.68
CA PRO A 254 13.69 -2.82 -15.91
C PRO A 254 14.75 -2.84 -14.81
N VAL A 255 14.31 -3.03 -13.57
CA VAL A 255 15.16 -3.20 -12.38
C VAL A 255 14.57 -4.30 -11.50
N ASP A 256 15.37 -4.86 -10.59
CA ASP A 256 14.84 -5.75 -9.57
C ASP A 256 13.88 -4.99 -8.64
N THR A 257 12.85 -5.68 -8.13
CA THR A 257 11.79 -5.09 -7.27
C THR A 257 11.89 -5.57 -5.82
N GLY A 258 13.06 -6.08 -5.43
CA GLY A 258 13.35 -6.59 -4.09
C GLY A 258 13.37 -5.54 -2.99
N GLY A 259 13.33 -4.24 -3.31
CA GLY A 259 13.30 -3.16 -2.33
C GLY A 259 14.66 -2.73 -1.80
N VAL A 260 15.74 -3.11 -2.49
CA VAL A 260 17.12 -2.69 -2.18
C VAL A 260 17.50 -1.52 -3.08
N TRP A 261 17.92 -0.40 -2.49
CA TRP A 261 18.39 0.76 -3.26
C TRP A 261 19.81 0.50 -3.80
N ASP A 262 19.90 -0.12 -4.97
CA ASP A 262 21.14 -0.53 -5.62
C ASP A 262 21.57 0.40 -6.77
N ASP A 263 22.70 0.07 -7.44
CA ASP A 263 23.23 0.88 -8.54
C ASP A 263 22.33 0.86 -9.77
N ALA A 264 21.65 -0.26 -10.04
CA ALA A 264 20.71 -0.37 -11.14
C ALA A 264 19.52 0.58 -10.95
N THR A 265 18.92 0.59 -9.75
CA THR A 265 17.82 1.48 -9.39
C THR A 265 18.25 2.95 -9.43
N ARG A 266 19.46 3.27 -8.92
CA ARG A 266 20.05 4.62 -9.02
C ARG A 266 20.22 5.08 -10.47
N ALA A 267 20.81 4.24 -11.32
CA ALA A 267 21.07 4.59 -12.71
C ALA A 267 19.77 4.76 -13.50
N ALA A 268 18.80 3.86 -13.33
CA ALA A 268 17.48 3.93 -13.97
C ALA A 268 16.71 5.18 -13.57
N SER A 269 16.64 5.49 -12.26
CA SER A 269 15.99 6.71 -11.80
C SER A 269 16.68 7.99 -12.30
N GLY A 270 18.02 8.00 -12.41
CA GLY A 270 18.76 9.11 -13.02
C GLY A 270 18.43 9.33 -14.51
N ARG A 271 18.24 8.24 -15.28
CA ARG A 271 17.79 8.32 -16.68
C ARG A 271 16.39 8.91 -16.79
N VAL A 272 15.45 8.47 -15.94
CA VAL A 272 14.10 9.03 -15.90
C VAL A 272 14.12 10.51 -15.51
N LEU A 273 14.88 10.90 -14.48
CA LEU A 273 15.04 12.30 -14.09
C LEU A 273 15.60 13.17 -15.23
N THR A 274 16.53 12.63 -16.02
CA THR A 274 17.04 13.30 -17.22
C THR A 274 15.96 13.41 -18.30
N ARG A 275 15.20 12.34 -18.54
CA ARG A 275 14.09 12.30 -19.51
C ARG A 275 13.01 13.34 -19.20
N ILE A 276 12.73 13.60 -17.93
CA ILE A 276 11.75 14.63 -17.50
C ILE A 276 12.37 16.03 -17.34
N GLY A 277 13.63 16.23 -17.73
CA GLY A 277 14.31 17.52 -17.71
C GLY A 277 14.75 18.03 -16.33
N ARG A 278 14.79 17.15 -15.31
CA ARG A 278 15.19 17.50 -13.94
C ARG A 278 16.67 17.24 -13.68
N GLY A 279 17.21 16.13 -14.20
CA GLY A 279 18.55 15.64 -13.85
C GLY A 279 18.73 15.29 -12.37
N GLY A 280 19.96 14.99 -11.96
CA GLY A 280 20.30 14.68 -10.56
C GLY A 280 19.86 13.28 -10.11
N ALA A 281 19.63 13.13 -8.81
CA ALA A 281 19.20 11.89 -8.17
C ALA A 281 17.93 12.10 -7.31
N LEU A 282 17.13 11.04 -7.14
CA LEU A 282 15.94 11.10 -6.27
C LEU A 282 16.28 11.43 -4.80
N THR A 283 17.55 11.23 -4.41
CA THR A 283 18.08 11.55 -3.09
C THR A 283 18.47 13.02 -2.90
N ASP A 284 18.41 13.85 -3.94
CA ASP A 284 18.76 15.28 -3.88
C ASP A 284 17.71 16.14 -3.15
N GLY A 285 16.79 15.49 -2.46
CA GLY A 285 15.77 16.10 -1.64
C GLY A 285 14.38 16.04 -2.24
N GLN A 286 13.43 16.50 -1.44
CA GLN A 286 12.01 16.43 -1.72
C GLN A 286 11.60 16.99 -3.10
N PRO A 287 12.12 18.12 -3.60
CA PRO A 287 11.72 18.62 -4.91
C PRO A 287 12.01 17.67 -6.06
N THR A 288 13.13 16.95 -6.03
CA THR A 288 13.50 15.99 -7.10
C THR A 288 12.68 14.70 -6.99
N TRP A 289 12.44 14.23 -5.76
CA TRP A 289 11.50 13.14 -5.48
C TRP A 289 10.10 13.45 -6.01
N HIS A 290 9.56 14.62 -5.68
CA HIS A 290 8.24 15.07 -6.12
C HIS A 290 8.17 15.23 -7.64
N ALA A 291 9.20 15.74 -8.30
CA ALA A 291 9.25 15.84 -9.76
C ALA A 291 9.11 14.46 -10.44
N PHE A 292 9.82 13.45 -9.92
CA PHE A 292 9.70 12.07 -10.41
C PHE A 292 8.30 11.50 -10.20
N LEU A 293 7.72 11.66 -9.01
CA LEU A 293 6.38 11.17 -8.71
C LEU A 293 5.30 11.86 -9.54
N ASP A 294 5.38 13.19 -9.70
CA ASP A 294 4.41 13.98 -10.47
C ASP A 294 4.50 13.62 -11.97
N ALA A 295 5.70 13.40 -12.51
CA ALA A 295 5.87 12.93 -13.87
C ALA A 295 5.36 11.49 -14.06
N THR A 296 5.63 10.61 -13.09
CA THR A 296 5.13 9.23 -13.09
C THR A 296 3.61 9.23 -13.06
N LEU A 297 2.96 9.99 -12.18
CA LEU A 297 1.50 10.11 -12.09
C LEU A 297 0.86 10.51 -13.43
N LYS A 298 1.46 11.47 -14.13
CA LYS A 298 1.04 11.92 -15.48
C LYS A 298 1.18 10.84 -16.55
N GLY A 299 2.07 9.87 -16.37
CA GLY A 299 2.44 8.89 -17.39
C GLY A 299 3.23 9.50 -18.55
N ALA A 300 4.10 10.47 -18.24
CA ALA A 300 4.92 11.22 -19.19
C ALA A 300 6.08 10.39 -19.77
#